data_AF-A0A497RLS9-F1
#
_entry.id   AF-A0A497RLS9-F1
#
_cell.length_a   1.000
_cell.length_b   1.000
_cell.length_c   1.000
_cell.angle_alpha   90.00
_cell.angle_beta   90.00
_cell.angle_gamma   90.00
#
_symmetry.space_group_name_H-M   'P 1'
#
loop_
_entity.id
_entity.type
_entity.pdbx_description
1 polymer ?
#
loop_
_entity_poly.entity_id
_entity_poly.type
_entity_poly.pdbx_seq_one_letter_code
_entity_poly.pdbx_strand_id
1 'polypeptide(L)'
;MERPRITLPPFYVEVDGVRALILEVSKTEVIPGEPWYHASIQLEYKGIVSKIFTLDARSERDLLDKLKIEVSKLKFMEYAYGTEFLKRVIT
;
A
#
# COMPACT_ATOMS: atom_id res chain seq x y z
N MET A 1 -20.13 5.40 24.54
CA MET A 1 -19.95 3.96 24.24
C MET A 1 -19.02 3.85 23.05
N GLU A 2 -17.86 3.22 23.23
CA GLU A 2 -16.97 2.88 22.12
C GLU A 2 -17.51 1.66 21.37
N ARG A 3 -17.46 1.69 20.03
CA ARG A 3 -17.82 0.55 19.18
C ARG A 3 -16.55 -0.14 18.71
N PRO A 4 -16.42 -1.47 18.85
CA PRO A 4 -15.26 -2.18 18.32
C PRO A 4 -15.25 -2.07 16.78
N ARG A 5 -14.09 -1.75 16.21
CA ARG A 5 -13.86 -1.73 14.76
C ARG A 5 -12.84 -2.80 14.41
N ILE A 6 -13.23 -3.73 13.55
CA ILE A 6 -12.37 -4.77 12.98
C ILE A 6 -12.39 -4.59 11.48
N THR A 7 -11.22 -4.60 10.86
CA THR A 7 -11.08 -4.57 9.40
C THR A 7 -10.31 -5.81 8.99
N LEU A 8 -10.95 -6.67 8.19
CA LEU A 8 -10.38 -7.92 7.72
C LEU A 8 -9.91 -7.74 6.27
N PRO A 9 -8.71 -8.19 5.91
CA PRO A 9 -8.29 -8.29 4.52
C PRO A 9 -9.16 -9.29 3.71
N PRO A 10 -9.31 -9.10 2.39
CA PRO A 10 -8.78 -7.96 1.63
C PRO A 10 -9.66 -6.72 1.76
N PHE A 11 -9.05 -5.53 1.83
CA PHE A 11 -9.77 -4.25 1.83
C PHE A 11 -9.04 -3.17 1.05
N TYR A 12 -9.79 -2.15 0.60
CA TYR A 12 -9.23 -1.02 -0.14
C TYR A 12 -8.96 0.17 0.78
N VAL A 13 -7.88 0.88 0.48
CA VAL A 13 -7.57 2.22 0.98
C VAL A 13 -7.36 3.13 -0.21
N GLU A 14 -7.94 4.32 -0.18
CA GLU A 14 -7.70 5.34 -1.21
C GLU A 14 -6.61 6.29 -0.75
N VAL A 15 -5.59 6.48 -1.58
CA VAL A 15 -4.45 7.36 -1.30
C VAL A 15 -4.20 8.21 -2.53
N ASP A 16 -4.48 9.51 -2.41
CA ASP A 16 -4.33 10.50 -3.47
C ASP A 16 -4.96 10.07 -4.82
N GLY A 17 -6.16 9.48 -4.80
CA GLY A 17 -6.86 9.01 -6.01
C GLY A 17 -6.29 7.73 -6.62
N VAL A 18 -5.42 7.02 -5.91
CA VAL A 18 -4.97 5.66 -6.23
C VAL A 18 -5.62 4.69 -5.24
N ARG A 19 -6.15 3.57 -5.73
CA ARG A 19 -6.72 2.53 -4.88
C ARG A 19 -5.61 1.55 -4.51
N ALA A 20 -5.36 1.37 -3.22
CA ALA A 20 -4.48 0.34 -2.69
C ALA A 20 -5.32 -0.79 -2.12
N LEU A 21 -5.21 -1.99 -2.67
CA LEU A 21 -5.76 -3.21 -2.11
C LEU A 21 -4.76 -3.76 -1.09
N ILE A 22 -5.15 -3.82 0.17
CA ILE A 22 -4.43 -4.53 1.22
C ILE A 22 -4.94 -5.97 1.21
N LEU A 23 -4.09 -6.92 0.78
CA LEU A 23 -4.48 -8.34 0.63
C LEU A 23 -4.39 -9.12 1.93
N GLU A 24 -3.32 -8.89 2.69
CA GLU A 24 -3.04 -9.53 3.97
C GLU A 24 -2.11 -8.62 4.78
N VAL A 25 -2.16 -8.75 6.10
CA VAL A 25 -1.24 -8.10 7.02
C VAL A 25 -0.81 -9.14 8.04
N SER A 26 0.49 -9.41 8.10
CA SER A 26 1.08 -10.24 9.16
C SER A 26 1.85 -9.36 10.14
N LYS A 27 1.92 -9.79 11.40
CA LYS A 27 2.66 -9.10 12.45
C LYS A 27 3.82 -9.98 12.89
N THR A 28 5.02 -9.41 12.94
CA THR A 28 6.19 -9.99 13.58
C THR A 28 6.70 -9.05 14.68
N GLU A 29 7.38 -9.61 15.67
CA GLU A 29 8.06 -8.84 16.73
C GLU A 29 9.51 -9.29 16.75
N VAL A 30 10.36 -8.53 16.05
CA VAL A 30 11.80 -8.81 15.98
C VAL A 30 12.48 -8.38 17.29
N ILE A 31 12.02 -7.28 17.88
CA ILE A 31 12.45 -6.76 19.17
C ILE A 31 11.20 -6.63 20.04
N PRO A 32 11.23 -7.07 21.31
CA PRO A 32 10.10 -6.91 22.22
C PRO A 32 9.61 -5.47 22.28
N GLY A 33 8.32 -5.26 22.04
CA GLY A 33 7.70 -3.92 22.06
C GLY A 33 7.78 -3.15 20.74
N GLU A 34 8.48 -3.66 19.73
CA GLU A 34 8.55 -3.05 18.40
C GLU A 34 7.79 -3.88 17.35
N PRO A 35 6.47 -3.65 17.19
CA PRO A 35 5.70 -4.40 16.21
C PRO A 35 6.18 -4.10 14.79
N TRP A 36 6.25 -5.12 13.96
CA TRP A 36 6.56 -5.01 12.54
C TRP A 36 5.43 -5.64 11.74
N TYR A 37 4.72 -4.84 10.97
CA TYR A 37 3.60 -5.28 10.15
C TYR A 37 4.07 -5.43 8.71
N HIS A 38 3.90 -6.60 8.13
CA HIS A 38 4.16 -6.84 6.70
C HIS A 38 2.81 -6.83 5.97
N ALA A 39 2.54 -5.77 5.23
CA ALA A 39 1.31 -5.61 4.47
C ALA A 39 1.55 -5.94 2.99
N SER A 40 0.89 -6.98 2.47
CA SER A 40 0.90 -7.31 1.04
C SER A 40 -0.12 -6.43 0.33
N ILE A 41 0.34 -5.67 -0.67
CA ILE A 41 -0.40 -4.57 -1.28
C ILE A 41 -0.37 -4.69 -2.80
N GLN A 42 -1.47 -4.29 -3.43
CA GLN A 42 -1.57 -4.11 -4.87
C GLN A 42 -2.19 -2.74 -5.17
N LEU A 43 -1.57 -1.96 -6.06
CA LEU A 43 -2.07 -0.65 -6.45
C LEU A 43 -2.87 -0.75 -7.76
N GLU A 44 -3.99 -0.03 -7.81
CA GLU A 44 -4.82 0.16 -8.99
C GLU A 44 -4.82 1.65 -9.36
N TYR A 45 -4.27 1.97 -10.53
CA TYR A 45 -4.17 3.34 -11.04
C TYR A 45 -4.44 3.39 -12.55
N LYS A 46 -5.43 4.18 -12.96
CA LYS A 46 -5.79 4.38 -14.39
C LYS A 46 -5.99 3.05 -15.15
N GLY A 47 -6.60 2.06 -14.49
CA GLY A 47 -6.82 0.73 -15.06
C GLY A 47 -5.58 -0.18 -15.11
N ILE A 48 -4.44 0.27 -14.59
CA ILE A 48 -3.23 -0.53 -14.42
C ILE A 48 -3.22 -1.08 -12.99
N VAL A 49 -3.00 -2.38 -12.87
CA VAL A 49 -2.90 -3.09 -11.60
C VAL A 49 -1.44 -3.51 -11.40
N SER A 50 -0.82 -3.13 -10.30
CA SER A 50 0.57 -3.49 -10.02
C SER A 50 0.71 -4.98 -9.67
N LYS A 51 1.95 -5.50 -9.72
CA LYS A 51 2.32 -6.68 -8.95
C LYS A 51 2.03 -6.45 -7.46
N ILE A 52 1.86 -7.55 -6.74
CA ILE A 52 1.81 -7.51 -5.28
C ILE A 52 3.21 -7.18 -4.77
N PHE A 53 3.31 -6.26 -3.83
CA PHE A 53 4.54 -5.93 -3.11
C PHE A 53 4.23 -5.75 -1.63
N THR A 54 5.26 -5.84 -0.80
CA THR A 54 5.13 -5.71 0.65
C THR A 54 5.57 -4.33 1.10
N LEU A 55 4.74 -3.68 1.93
CA LEU A 55 5.17 -2.56 2.75
C LEU A 55 5.25 -2.98 4.21
N ASP A 56 6.42 -2.73 4.76
CA ASP A 56 6.67 -2.90 6.18
C ASP A 56 6.28 -1.64 6.94
N ALA A 57 5.50 -1.79 8.01
CA ALA A 57 5.02 -0.66 8.81
C ALA A 57 5.06 -0.94 10.31
N ARG A 58 5.15 0.11 11.11
CA ARG A 58 5.10 0.05 12.59
C ARG A 58 3.72 0.36 13.17
N SER A 59 2.87 0.99 12.37
CA SER A 59 1.51 1.38 12.73
C SER A 59 0.69 1.62 11.47
N GLU A 60 -0.63 1.76 11.60
CA GLU A 60 -1.50 2.19 10.50
C GLU A 60 -1.07 3.53 9.90
N ARG A 61 -0.58 4.46 10.74
CA ARG A 61 -0.11 5.76 10.28
C ARG A 61 1.15 5.65 9.44
N ASP A 62 2.12 4.86 9.91
CA ASP A 62 3.36 4.58 9.17
C ASP A 62 3.06 3.89 7.83
N LEU A 63 2.11 2.94 7.82
CA LEU A 63 1.65 2.29 6.59
C LEU A 63 1.07 3.31 5.60
N LEU A 64 0.21 4.22 6.08
CA LEU A 64 -0.38 5.27 5.24
C LEU A 64 0.67 6.21 4.67
N ASP A 65 1.65 6.64 5.47
CA ASP A 65 2.70 7.55 5.03
C ASP A 65 3.64 6.86 4.01
N LYS A 66 3.92 5.56 4.17
CA LYS A 66 4.66 4.76 3.17
C LYS A 66 3.87 4.51 1.88
N LEU A 67 2.56 4.25 1.99
CA LEU A 67 1.69 4.15 0.82
C LEU A 67 1.69 5.45 -0.01
N LYS A 68 1.67 6.62 0.63
CA LYS A 68 1.79 7.92 -0.07
C LYS A 68 3.09 8.04 -0.84
N ILE A 69 4.21 7.51 -0.31
CA ILE A 69 5.50 7.50 -1.01
C ILE A 69 5.41 6.62 -2.26
N GLU A 70 4.83 5.41 -2.16
CA GLU A 70 4.63 4.53 -3.31
C GLU A 70 3.73 5.16 -4.38
N VAL A 71 2.62 5.77 -3.97
CA VAL A 71 1.72 6.50 -4.88
C VAL A 71 2.43 7.68 -5.54
N SER A 72 3.26 8.42 -4.80
CA SER A 72 4.03 9.54 -5.35
C SER A 72 5.05 9.07 -6.38
N LYS A 73 5.76 7.96 -6.13
CA LYS A 73 6.69 7.35 -7.11
C LYS A 73 5.95 6.93 -8.37
N LEU A 74 4.80 6.28 -8.20
CA LEU A 74 3.95 5.83 -9.31
C LEU A 74 3.49 7.00 -10.19
N LYS A 75 2.97 8.07 -9.58
CA LYS A 75 2.56 9.29 -10.30
C LYS A 75 3.74 10.01 -10.95
N PHE A 76 4.89 10.06 -10.28
CA PHE A 76 6.10 10.67 -10.83
C PHE A 76 6.60 9.91 -12.07
N MET A 77 6.62 8.56 -12.03
CA MET A 77 6.99 7.74 -13.18
C MET A 77 6.05 7.97 -14.37
N GLU A 78 4.73 8.06 -14.12
CA GLU A 78 3.79 8.40 -15.17
C GLU A 78 4.08 9.80 -15.75
N TYR A 79 4.24 10.80 -14.88
CA TYR A 79 4.49 12.17 -15.29
C TYR A 79 5.77 12.30 -16.13
N ALA A 80 6.84 11.61 -15.74
CA ALA A 80 8.14 11.69 -16.39
C ALA A 80 8.23 10.86 -17.68
N TYR A 81 7.59 9.69 -17.73
CA TYR A 81 7.83 8.69 -18.79
C TYR A 81 6.57 8.20 -19.50
N GLY A 82 5.40 8.63 -19.08
CA GLY A 82 4.11 8.25 -19.65
C GLY A 82 3.55 6.92 -19.12
N THR A 83 2.27 6.69 -19.42
CA THR A 83 1.48 5.57 -18.92
C THR A 83 1.97 4.20 -19.42
N GLU A 84 2.44 4.11 -20.68
CA GLU A 84 2.97 2.85 -21.24
C GLU A 84 4.26 2.39 -20.54
N PHE A 85 5.15 3.34 -20.22
CA PHE A 85 6.34 3.04 -19.42
C PHE A 85 5.94 2.57 -18.02
N LEU A 86 5.04 3.31 -17.36
CA LEU A 86 4.56 2.95 -16.03
C LEU A 86 4.02 1.51 -16.01
N LYS A 87 3.14 1.17 -16.95
CA LYS A 87 2.55 -0.16 -17.07
C LYS A 87 3.62 -1.24 -17.11
N ARG A 88 4.62 -1.12 -17.99
CA ARG A 88 5.72 -2.09 -18.12
C ARG A 88 6.54 -2.28 -16.85
N VAL A 89 6.64 -1.26 -16.00
CA VAL A 89 7.46 -1.31 -14.77
C VAL A 89 6.69 -1.93 -13.60
N ILE A 90 5.40 -1.62 -13.46
CA ILE A 90 4.63 -1.99 -12.26
C ILE A 90 3.85 -3.29 -12.41
N THR A 91 3.53 -3.73 -13.63
CA THR A 91 2.83 -5.00 -13.92
C THR A 91 3.79 -6.16 -14.07
#